data_AF-A0A252BXI9-F1
#
_entry.id   AF-A0A252BXI9-F1
#
_cell.length_a   1.000
_cell.length_b   1.000
_cell.length_c   1.000
_cell.angle_alpha   90.00
_cell.angle_beta   90.00
_cell.angle_gamma   90.00
#
_symmetry.space_group_name_H-M   'P 1'
#
loop_
_entity.id
_entity.type
_entity.pdbx_description
1 polymer ?
#
loop_
_entity_poly.entity_id
_entity_poly.type
_entity_poly.pdbx_seq_one_letter_code
_entity_poly.pdbx_strand_id
1 'polypeptide(L)' 'MFESQIVEIDGTFLGTFILEGDRETRRFYATHDSVRSCHNRTSIEPGELTPQLASLFRRARTDNALLGIVGEAS' A
#
# COMPACT_ATOMS: atom_id res chain seq x y z
N MET A 1 -10.87 -6.20 21.15
CA MET A 1 -9.57 -6.32 20.47
C MET A 1 -9.72 -5.58 19.15
N PHE A 2 -8.81 -4.65 18.82
CA PHE A 2 -8.78 -4.03 17.49
C PHE A 2 -8.30 -5.09 16.50
N GLU A 3 -9.04 -5.29 15.41
CA GLU A 3 -8.62 -6.21 14.36
C GLU A 3 -7.65 -5.48 13.43
N SER A 4 -6.52 -6.11 13.12
CA SER A 4 -5.55 -5.59 12.18
C SER A 4 -5.26 -6.59 11.08
N GLN A 5 -5.10 -6.12 9.85
CA GLN A 5 -4.78 -6.94 8.69
C GLN A 5 -3.53 -6.40 7.99
N ILE A 6 -2.53 -7.25 7.84
CA ILE A 6 -1.30 -6.95 7.10
C ILE A 6 -1.61 -6.86 5.60
N VAL A 7 -1.01 -5.87 4.94
CA VAL A 7 -1.01 -5.77 3.47
C VAL A 7 0.41 -6.05 2.97
N GLU A 8 0.56 -7.19 2.32
CA GLU A 8 1.78 -7.61 1.65
C GLU A 8 1.48 -7.87 0.17
N ILE A 9 2.30 -7.30 -0.72
CA ILE A 9 2.17 -7.47 -2.18
C ILE A 9 3.52 -7.88 -2.72
N ASP A 10 3.56 -8.96 -3.51
CA ASP A 10 4.78 -9.50 -4.12
C ASP A 10 5.93 -9.70 -3.09
N GLY A 11 5.58 -10.18 -1.89
CA GLY A 11 6.53 -10.40 -0.78
C GLY A 11 6.99 -9.12 -0.07
N THR A 12 6.44 -7.96 -0.41
CA THR A 12 6.80 -6.67 0.19
C THR A 12 5.71 -6.18 1.13
N PHE A 13 6.06 -5.96 2.39
CA PHE A 13 5.17 -5.35 3.37
C PHE A 13 4.91 -3.88 3.01
N LEU A 14 3.64 -3.54 2.74
CA LEU A 14 3.23 -2.20 2.35
C LEU A 14 2.62 -1.39 3.50
N GLY A 15 2.00 -2.07 4.47
CA GLY A 15 1.33 -1.43 5.60
C GLY A 15 0.28 -2.33 6.26
N THR A 16 -0.62 -1.72 7.02
CA THR A 16 -1.67 -2.44 7.77
C THR A 16 -3.01 -1.73 7.69
N PHE A 17 -4.10 -2.49 7.63
CA PHE A 17 -5.44 -1.99 7.91
C PHE A 17 -5.75 -2.19 9.40
N ILE A 18 -6.25 -1.15 10.06
CA ILE A 18 -6.72 -1.22 11.44
C ILE A 18 -8.22 -0.93 11.47
N LEU A 19 -8.99 -1.80 12.12
CA LEU A 19 -10.41 -1.60 12.36
C LEU A 19 -10.61 -0.45 13.37
N GLU A 20 -11.42 0.54 13.00
CA GLU A 20 -11.73 1.69 13.85
C GLU A 20 -12.78 1.34 14.91
N GLY A 21 -12.99 2.25 15.88
CA GLY A 21 -13.89 2.00 17.03
C GLY A 21 -15.34 1.72 16.66
N ASP A 22 -15.76 2.17 15.48
CA ASP A 22 -17.07 1.93 14.86
C ASP A 22 -17.24 0.48 14.35
N ARG A 23 -16.17 -0.31 14.28
CA ARG A 23 -16.15 -1.72 13.84
C ARG A 23 -16.55 -2.00 12.39
N GLU A 24 -16.86 -0.97 11.60
CA GLU A 24 -17.10 -1.09 10.17
C GLU A 24 -15.95 -0.49 9.36
N THR A 25 -15.49 0.69 9.79
CA THR A 25 -14.43 1.42 9.08
C THR A 25 -13.06 0.78 9.34
N ARG A 26 -12.30 0.55 8.27
CA ARG A 26 -10.88 0.18 8.33
C ARG A 26 -10.03 1.31 7.78
N ARG A 27 -8.95 1.64 8.46
CA ARG A 27 -7.98 2.65 8.03
C ARG A 27 -6.65 2.02 7.64
N PHE A 28 -6.13 2.40 6.47
CA PHE A 28 -4.83 1.97 6.00
C PHE A 28 -3.70 2.85 6.54
N TYR A 29 -2.68 2.23 7.12
CA TYR A 29 -1.44 2.89 7.53
C TYR A 29 -0.29 2.39 6.66
N ALA A 30 0.12 3.23 5.71
CA ALA A 30 1.24 2.96 4.82
C ALA A 30 2.58 2.95 5.58
N THR A 31 3.43 1.98 5.27
CA THR A 31 4.85 1.93 5.67
C THR A 31 5.77 2.10 4.46
N HIS A 32 5.31 1.69 3.28
CA HIS A 32 6.08 1.81 2.04
C HIS A 32 5.76 3.11 1.28
N ASP A 33 6.80 3.80 0.76
CA ASP A 33 6.64 5.14 0.17
C ASP A 33 5.75 5.15 -1.08
N SER A 34 5.81 4.09 -1.90
CA SER A 34 4.98 3.96 -3.11
C SER A 34 3.46 4.03 -2.85
N VAL A 35 3.02 3.73 -1.63
CA VAL A 35 1.61 3.76 -1.21
C VAL A 35 1.36 4.82 -0.14
N ARG A 36 2.31 5.75 0.07
CA ARG A 36 2.19 6.81 1.08
C ARG A 36 1.01 7.74 0.83
N SER A 37 0.60 7.91 -0.43
CA SER A 37 -0.61 8.64 -0.81
C SER A 37 -1.91 8.01 -0.30
N CYS A 38 -1.89 6.72 0.05
CA CYS A 38 -3.01 6.02 0.66
C CYS A 38 -2.96 6.01 2.19
N HIS A 39 -1.94 6.60 2.82
CA HIS A 39 -1.84 6.66 4.27
C HIS A 39 -3.05 7.38 4.88
N ASN A 40 -3.59 6.84 5.98
CA ASN A 40 -4.82 7.26 6.64
C ASN A 40 -6.11 7.15 5.79
N ARG A 41 -6.08 6.49 4.64
CA ARG A 41 -7.29 6.29 3.85
C ARG A 41 -8.21 5.27 4.52
N THR A 42 -9.46 5.63 4.68
CA THR A 42 -10.51 4.79 5.26
C THR A 42 -11.28 4.07 4.16
N SER A 43 -11.70 2.84 4.43
CA SER A 43 -12.64 2.07 3.60
C SER A 43 -13.49 1.18 4.51
N ILE A 44 -14.73 0.95 4.12
CA ILE A 44 -15.63 0.02 4.81
C ILE A 44 -15.25 -1.42 4.43
N GLU A 45 -14.71 -1.63 3.22
CA GLU A 45 -14.20 -2.92 2.78
C GLU A 45 -12.69 -2.86 2.42
N PRO A 46 -11.84 -3.68 3.05
CA PRO A 46 -10.41 -3.73 2.73
C PRO A 46 -10.14 -4.26 1.32
N GLY A 47 -11.10 -5.01 0.76
CA GLY A 47 -11.07 -5.51 -0.61
C GLY A 47 -11.05 -4.41 -1.68
N GLU A 48 -11.55 -3.20 -1.37
CA GLU A 48 -11.57 -2.08 -2.34
C GLU A 48 -10.23 -1.34 -2.44
N LEU A 49 -9.49 -1.25 -1.34
CA LEU A 49 -8.21 -0.54 -1.31
C LEU A 49 -7.04 -1.42 -1.75
N THR A 50 -7.09 -2.72 -1.47
CA THR A 50 -5.98 -3.64 -1.77
C THR A 50 -5.56 -3.65 -3.26
N PRO A 51 -6.48 -3.70 -4.25
CA PRO A 51 -6.14 -3.61 -5.67
C PRO A 51 -5.46 -2.29 -6.05
N GLN A 52 -5.89 -1.18 -5.44
CA GLN A 52 -5.30 0.14 -5.67
C GLN A 52 -3.87 0.21 -5.12
N LEU A 53 -3.64 -0.30 -3.90
CA LEU A 53 -2.31 -0.39 -3.29
C LEU A 53 -1.36 -1.22 -4.16
N ALA A 54 -1.83 -2.37 -4.65
CA ALA A 54 -1.05 -3.25 -5.52
C ALA A 54 -0.69 -2.57 -6.85
N SER A 55 -1.61 -1.82 -7.44
CA SER A 55 -1.38 -1.04 -8.66
C SER A 55 -0.34 0.06 -8.45
N LEU A 56 -0.48 0.85 -7.39
CA LEU A 56 0.48 1.91 -7.04
C LEU A 56 1.87 1.37 -6.78
N PHE A 57 1.98 0.29 -6.00
CA PHE A 57 3.25 -0.36 -5.70
C PHE A 57 3.95 -0.89 -6.95
N ARG A 58 3.25 -1.67 -7.78
CA ARG A 58 3.84 -2.22 -9.01
C ARG A 58 4.24 -1.12 -10.00
N ARG A 59 3.46 -0.04 -10.10
CA ARG A 59 3.81 1.10 -10.96
C ARG A 59 5.06 1.81 -10.48
N ALA A 60 5.14 2.14 -9.19
CA ALA A 60 6.34 2.76 -8.62
C ALA A 60 7.59 1.88 -8.78
N ARG A 61 7.44 0.55 -8.68
CA ARG A 61 8.52 -0.40 -8.92
C ARG A 61 9.00 -0.38 -10.37
N THR A 62 8.07 -0.35 -11.34
CA THR A 62 8.42 -0.23 -12.76
C THR A 62 9.09 1.10 -13.06
N ASP A 63 8.57 2.21 -12.54
CA ASP A 63 9.15 3.54 -12.74
C ASP A 63 10.59 3.60 -12.20
N ASN A 64 10.84 3.01 -11.03
CA ASN A 64 12.19 2.92 -10.47
C ASN A 64 13.12 2.01 -11.28
N ALA A 65 12.60 0.90 -11.83
CA ALA A 65 13.37 0.03 -12.71
C ALA A 65 13.74 0.75 -14.03
N LEU A 66 12.82 1.54 -14.58
CA LEU A 66 13.08 2.35 -15.79
C LEU A 66 14.05 3.52 -15.52
N LEU A 67 14.07 4.07 -14.31
CA LEU A 67 15.07 5.07 -13.92
C LEU A 67 16.46 4.45 -13.68
N GLY A 68 16.51 3.20 -13.20
CA GLY A 68 17.76 2.47 -13.00
C GLY A 68 18.47 2.08 -14.30
N ILE A 69 17.74 1.80 -15.38
CA ILE A 69 18.34 1.43 -16.67
C ILE A 69 18.96 2.63 -17.42
N VAL A 70 18.57 3.87 -17.12
CA VAL A 70 19.14 5.07 -17.75
C VAL A 70 20.41 5.57 -17.06
N GLY A 71 20.82 4.95 -15.93
CA GLY A 71 21.97 5.36 -15.13
C GLY A 71 23.33 4.73 -15.53
N GLU A 72 23.36 3.77 -16.45
CA GLU A 72 24.56 2.97 -16.77
C GLU A 72 25.13 3.30 -18.17
N ALA A 73 25.21 4.59 -18.51
CA ALA A 73 25.86 5.05 -19.73
C ALA A 73 26.61 6.37 -19.46
N SER A 74 27.77 6.29 -18.80
CA SER A 74 28.78 7.35 -18.76
C SER A 74 30.17 6.77 -18.57
#